data_AF-C5MI03-F1
#
_entry.id   AF-C5MI03-F1
#
_cell.length_a   1.000
_cell.length_b   1.000
_cell.length_c   1.000
_cell.angle_alpha   90.00
_cell.angle_beta   90.00
_cell.angle_gamma   90.00
#
_symmetry.space_group_name_H-M   'P 1'
#
loop_
_entity.id
_entity.type
_entity.pdbx_description
1 polymer ?
#
loop_
_entity_poly.entity_id
_entity_poly.type
_entity_poly.pdbx_seq_one_letter_code
_entity_poly.pdbx_strand_id
1 'polypeptide(L)'
;MGQSFYEKEQKKIKSLIKEPLLELILKFLPHLQPTIQIKDDTWEIVAIELTNLRYSEILNSNNTNNNNKNGKSRTLSSSSSSLSSSGISIKKPVTSNVVDEIESMPQLNGIYVREYFEELYKEFKKVYYFQLSVNRSEALHGRPMNELGYVAKDRCDAILYELLKLEYKDVELMSKISQEKLEEKYRNQLDKLYNVSNEEENVVKDDINDEILESKELLEKYKQGSSIIKNQLLQDEIVKKDKKLQQLKDENQRLLELNHELLAGMNGTGQNS
;
A
#
# COMPACT_ATOMS: atom_id res chain seq x y z
N MET A 1 15.51 39.87 1.65
CA MET A 1 16.51 38.89 2.13
C MET A 1 16.99 38.12 0.90
N GLY A 2 18.23 38.33 0.46
CA GLY A 2 18.79 37.60 -0.67
C GLY A 2 19.11 36.15 -0.29
N GLN A 3 18.91 35.21 -1.22
CA GLN A 3 19.29 33.80 -1.01
C GLN A 3 20.79 33.71 -0.72
N SER A 4 21.13 32.97 0.34
CA SER A 4 22.53 32.70 0.71
C SER A 4 23.25 32.00 -0.44
N PHE A 5 24.57 32.20 -0.55
CA PHE A 5 25.41 31.48 -1.51
C PHE A 5 25.20 29.96 -1.41
N TYR A 6 25.12 29.46 -0.18
CA TYR A 6 24.85 28.05 0.12
C TYR A 6 23.52 27.56 -0.45
N GLU A 7 22.47 28.36 -0.35
CA GLU A 7 21.14 28.01 -0.86
C GLU A 7 21.10 27.98 -2.39
N LYS A 8 21.86 28.87 -3.04
CA LYS A 8 22.01 28.88 -4.50
C LYS A 8 22.78 27.67 -5.00
N GLU A 9 23.83 27.28 -4.28
CA GLU A 9 24.64 26.11 -4.61
C GLU A 9 23.83 24.81 -4.43
N GLN A 10 23.06 24.69 -3.34
CA GLN A 10 22.13 23.57 -3.15
C GLN A 10 21.07 23.49 -4.26
N LYS A 11 20.50 24.62 -4.68
CA LYS A 11 19.54 24.66 -5.79
C LYS A 11 20.16 24.19 -7.11
N LYS A 12 21.40 24.60 -7.37
CA LYS A 12 22.16 24.18 -8.56
C LYS A 12 22.45 22.67 -8.52
N ILE A 13 22.82 22.13 -7.36
CA ILE A 13 23.03 20.69 -7.18
C ILE A 13 21.71 19.94 -7.40
N LYS A 14 20.63 20.36 -6.73
CA LYS A 14 19.29 19.77 -6.89
C LYS A 14 18.85 19.76 -8.36
N SER A 15 18.98 20.87 -9.09
CA SER A 15 18.61 20.91 -10.52
C SER A 15 19.41 19.95 -11.40
N LEU A 16 20.69 19.75 -11.10
CA LEU A 16 21.56 18.83 -11.83
C LEU A 16 21.28 17.36 -11.48
N ILE A 17 20.85 17.07 -10.25
CA ILE A 17 20.49 15.71 -9.78
C ILE A 17 19.08 15.31 -10.25
N LYS A 18 18.17 16.28 -10.44
CA LYS A 18 16.73 16.04 -10.62
C LYS A 18 16.41 15.01 -11.71
N GLU A 19 16.90 15.21 -12.93
CA GLU A 19 16.62 14.31 -14.06
C GLU A 19 17.22 12.91 -13.87
N PRO A 20 18.54 12.74 -13.62
CA PRO A 20 19.12 11.41 -13.45
C PRO A 20 18.54 10.67 -12.25
N LEU A 21 18.13 11.39 -11.19
CA LEU A 21 17.42 10.80 -10.07
C LEU A 21 16.09 10.17 -10.49
N LEU A 22 15.27 10.92 -11.22
CA LEU A 22 13.95 10.42 -11.63
C LEU A 22 14.08 9.23 -12.59
N GLU A 23 15.08 9.22 -13.47
CA GLU A 23 15.36 8.07 -14.33
C GLU A 23 15.75 6.82 -13.53
N LEU A 24 16.63 6.96 -12.54
CA LEU A 24 17.03 5.85 -11.68
C LEU A 24 15.84 5.35 -10.85
N ILE A 25 14.98 6.23 -10.36
CA ILE A 25 13.77 5.85 -9.63
C ILE A 25 12.79 5.11 -10.54
N LEU A 26 12.64 5.52 -11.79
CA LEU A 26 11.81 4.81 -12.76
C LEU A 26 12.39 3.42 -13.10
N LYS A 27 13.71 3.29 -13.14
CA LYS A 27 14.42 2.02 -13.40
C LYS A 27 14.31 1.03 -12.24
N PHE A 28 14.54 1.48 -11.01
CA PHE A 28 14.60 0.60 -9.83
C PHE A 28 13.30 0.51 -9.04
N LEU A 29 12.38 1.46 -9.25
CA LEU A 29 11.07 1.54 -8.59
C LEU A 29 11.17 1.25 -7.08
N PRO A 30 12.00 2.00 -6.33
CA PRO A 30 12.24 1.73 -4.91
C PRO A 30 10.96 1.85 -4.06
N HIS A 31 9.96 2.61 -4.51
CA HIS A 31 8.68 2.79 -3.84
C HIS A 31 7.71 1.61 -3.99
N LEU A 32 7.95 0.70 -4.94
CA LEU A 32 7.10 -0.48 -5.21
C LEU A 32 7.61 -1.76 -4.52
N GLN A 33 8.68 -1.65 -3.73
CA GLN A 33 9.29 -2.83 -3.11
C GLN A 33 8.38 -3.39 -2.01
N PRO A 34 8.23 -4.73 -1.93
CA PRO A 34 7.25 -5.38 -1.06
C PRO A 34 7.57 -5.25 0.43
N THR A 35 8.85 -5.03 0.78
CA THR A 35 9.30 -4.91 2.17
C THR A 35 10.09 -3.63 2.39
N ILE A 36 10.05 -3.14 3.63
CA ILE A 36 10.72 -1.89 4.06
C ILE A 36 12.24 -2.01 3.90
N GLN A 37 12.81 -3.17 4.24
CA GLN A 37 14.25 -3.42 4.11
C GLN A 37 14.70 -3.33 2.65
N ILE A 38 14.01 -4.04 1.74
CA ILE A 38 14.35 -4.00 0.31
C ILE A 38 14.13 -2.59 -0.24
N LYS A 39 13.10 -1.88 0.21
CA LYS A 39 12.88 -0.47 -0.13
C LYS A 39 14.08 0.40 0.26
N ASP A 40 14.54 0.29 1.51
CA ASP A 40 15.68 1.04 2.02
C ASP A 40 16.97 0.72 1.25
N ASP A 41 17.26 -0.57 1.02
CA ASP A 41 18.41 -1.01 0.22
C ASP A 41 18.36 -0.48 -1.21
N THR A 42 17.18 -0.46 -1.83
CA THR A 42 17.01 0.02 -3.21
C THR A 42 17.22 1.55 -3.28
N TRP A 43 16.84 2.29 -2.24
CA TRP A 43 17.15 3.72 -2.15
C TRP A 43 18.65 3.98 -2.03
N GLU A 44 19.38 3.14 -1.29
CA GLU A 44 20.84 3.22 -1.23
C GLU A 44 21.49 2.88 -2.58
N ILE A 45 21.01 1.86 -3.28
CA ILE A 45 21.48 1.52 -4.64
C ILE A 45 21.29 2.72 -5.59
N VAL A 46 20.12 3.37 -5.54
CA VAL A 46 19.86 4.57 -6.35
C VAL A 46 20.84 5.70 -5.99
N ALA A 47 21.12 5.91 -4.70
CA ALA A 47 22.07 6.94 -4.26
C ALA A 47 23.51 6.65 -4.72
N ILE A 48 23.93 5.38 -4.67
CA ILE A 48 25.23 4.91 -5.17
C ILE A 48 25.33 5.10 -6.69
N GLU A 49 24.33 4.66 -7.45
CA GLU A 49 24.33 4.84 -8.91
C GLU A 49 24.35 6.32 -9.29
N LEU A 50 23.62 7.17 -8.56
CA LEU A 50 23.61 8.61 -8.83
C LEU A 50 24.96 9.27 -8.54
N THR A 51 25.63 8.84 -7.46
CA THR A 51 26.98 9.30 -7.12
C THR A 51 28.00 8.83 -8.17
N ASN A 52 27.87 7.60 -8.66
CA ASN A 52 28.73 7.06 -9.73
C ASN A 52 28.55 7.81 -11.06
N LEU A 53 27.30 8.15 -11.42
CA LEU A 53 27.03 8.97 -12.61
C LEU A 53 27.73 10.33 -12.50
N ARG A 54 27.65 10.98 -11.35
CA ARG A 54 28.36 12.25 -11.07
C ARG A 54 29.88 12.12 -11.26
N TYR A 55 30.49 11.07 -10.71
CA TYR A 55 31.92 10.82 -10.89
C TYR A 55 32.28 10.63 -12.37
N SER A 56 31.46 9.90 -13.13
CA SER A 56 31.69 9.68 -14.55
C SER A 56 31.58 10.96 -15.39
N GLU A 57 30.64 11.85 -15.07
CA GLU A 57 30.47 13.14 -15.75
C GLU A 57 31.70 14.05 -15.54
N ILE A 58 32.27 14.07 -14.34
CA ILE A 58 33.45 14.87 -14.01
C ILE A 58 34.69 14.34 -14.73
N LEU A 59 34.88 13.02 -14.73
CA LEU A 59 35.96 12.36 -15.47
C LEU A 59 35.88 12.66 -16.98
N ASN A 60 34.67 12.61 -17.55
CA ASN A 60 34.44 12.87 -18.97
C ASN A 60 34.59 14.35 -19.34
N SER A 61 34.14 15.27 -18.48
CA SER A 61 34.26 16.73 -18.68
C SER A 61 35.71 17.22 -18.66
N ASN A 62 36.58 16.55 -17.90
CA ASN A 62 38.01 16.88 -17.85
C ASN A 62 38.78 16.33 -19.07
N ASN A 63 38.35 15.22 -19.66
CA ASN A 63 38.95 14.69 -20.89
C ASN A 63 38.66 15.55 -22.13
N THR A 64 37.47 16.13 -22.25
CA THR A 64 37.11 17.05 -23.34
C THR A 64 37.84 18.40 -23.26
N ASN A 65 38.08 18.92 -22.05
CA ASN A 65 38.86 20.15 -21.85
C ASN A 65 40.36 19.99 -22.18
N ASN A 66 40.92 18.79 -22.06
CA ASN A 66 42.32 18.53 -22.42
C ASN A 66 42.52 18.36 -23.94
N ASN A 67 41.52 17.86 -24.68
CA ASN A 67 41.62 17.69 -26.13
C ASN A 67 41.45 19.00 -26.92
N ASN A 68 40.78 20.01 -26.37
CA ASN A 68 40.59 21.31 -27.04
C ASN A 68 41.77 22.29 -26.90
N LYS A 69 42.84 21.95 -26.17
CA LYS A 69 44.06 22.78 -26.11
C LYS A 69 45.11 22.48 -27.20
N ASN A 70 44.91 21.45 -28.02
CA ASN A 70 45.83 21.08 -29.12
C ASN A 70 45.27 21.32 -30.53
N GLY A 71 44.26 22.18 -30.67
CA GLY A 71 43.61 22.48 -31.95
C GLY A 71 43.82 23.93 -32.42
N LYS A 72 45.06 24.37 -32.62
CA LYS A 72 45.32 25.57 -33.42
C LYS A 72 46.13 25.23 -34.66
N SER A 73 45.38 25.08 -35.75
CA SER A 73 45.82 24.95 -37.13
C SER A 73 46.88 25.99 -37.50
N ARG A 74 48.03 25.52 -38.00
CA ARG A 74 48.84 26.23 -39.00
C ARG A 74 49.35 25.21 -40.03
N THR A 75 49.11 25.57 -41.28
CA THR A 75 49.36 24.84 -42.51
C THR A 75 50.86 24.76 -42.89
N LEU A 76 51.23 23.60 -43.44
CA LEU A 76 52.28 23.28 -44.42
C LEU A 76 53.76 23.72 -44.20
N SER A 77 54.67 22.74 -44.06
CA SER A 77 55.64 22.35 -45.11
C SER A 77 56.64 21.25 -44.68
N SER A 78 56.77 20.25 -45.55
CA SER A 78 57.95 19.42 -45.91
C SER A 78 58.98 18.91 -44.86
N SER A 79 59.08 17.58 -44.83
CA SER A 79 60.33 16.78 -44.90
C SER A 79 61.32 16.80 -43.73
N SER A 80 61.41 15.70 -42.98
CA SER A 80 62.55 14.75 -43.04
C SER A 80 62.54 13.76 -41.87
N SER A 81 63.15 12.61 -42.14
CA SER A 81 63.34 11.39 -41.35
C SER A 81 63.94 11.56 -39.95
N SER A 82 63.45 10.77 -38.99
CA SER A 82 64.31 9.88 -38.18
C SER A 82 63.47 8.99 -37.28
N LEU A 83 63.62 7.67 -37.43
CA LEU A 83 63.34 6.70 -36.38
C LEU A 83 64.31 6.94 -35.22
N SER A 84 63.80 7.07 -34.00
CA SER A 84 64.55 6.66 -32.80
C SER A 84 63.58 6.26 -31.69
N SER A 85 63.82 5.05 -31.23
CA SER A 85 63.15 4.26 -30.21
C SER A 85 63.20 4.85 -28.81
N SER A 86 62.15 4.54 -28.04
CA SER A 86 62.22 4.21 -26.60
C SER A 86 62.81 5.26 -25.66
N GLY A 87 61.98 6.24 -25.32
CA GLY A 87 62.10 6.98 -24.06
C GLY A 87 60.75 6.96 -23.36
N ILE A 88 60.54 6.02 -22.43
CA ILE A 88 59.42 6.04 -21.50
C ILE A 88 59.65 7.25 -20.59
N SER A 89 59.16 8.41 -21.05
CA SER A 89 59.06 9.59 -20.21
C SER A 89 57.88 9.35 -19.28
N ILE A 90 58.18 9.04 -18.03
CA ILE A 90 57.23 9.02 -16.91
C ILE A 90 56.59 10.41 -16.86
N LYS A 91 55.42 10.54 -17.52
CA LYS A 91 54.57 11.72 -17.41
C LYS A 91 53.96 11.65 -16.00
N LYS A 92 54.30 12.66 -15.19
CA LYS A 92 53.63 12.92 -13.90
C LYS A 92 52.11 12.86 -14.09
N PRO A 93 51.37 12.25 -13.17
CA PRO A 93 49.94 11.99 -13.39
C PRO A 93 49.17 13.31 -13.31
N VAL A 94 48.38 13.60 -14.35
CA VAL A 94 47.40 14.71 -14.42
C VAL A 94 46.14 14.36 -13.59
N THR A 95 46.22 13.39 -12.68
CA THR A 95 45.08 12.84 -11.95
C THR A 95 44.85 13.49 -10.60
N SER A 96 45.81 14.22 -10.00
CA SER A 96 45.68 14.69 -8.60
C SER A 96 44.45 15.59 -8.43
N ASN A 97 44.31 16.64 -9.24
CA ASN A 97 43.20 17.59 -9.09
C ASN A 97 41.82 16.97 -9.32
N VAL A 98 41.73 15.95 -10.20
CA VAL A 98 40.45 15.29 -10.50
C VAL A 98 40.10 14.29 -9.41
N VAL A 99 41.10 13.57 -8.89
CA VAL A 99 40.93 12.65 -7.76
C VAL A 99 40.57 13.43 -6.49
N ASP A 100 41.22 14.57 -6.24
CA ASP A 100 40.92 15.45 -5.11
C ASP A 100 39.49 16.04 -5.21
N GLU A 101 39.04 16.42 -6.42
CA GLU A 101 37.67 16.93 -6.67
C GLU A 101 36.61 15.82 -6.45
N ILE A 102 36.89 14.59 -6.90
CA ILE A 102 36.06 13.39 -6.70
C ILE A 102 35.99 13.00 -5.23
N GLU A 103 37.11 13.00 -4.51
CA GLU A 103 37.20 12.69 -3.08
C GLU A 103 36.52 13.77 -2.21
N SER A 104 36.48 15.03 -2.68
CA SER A 104 35.80 16.13 -1.99
C SER A 104 34.27 16.13 -2.16
N MET A 105 33.72 15.33 -3.07
CA MET A 105 32.27 15.29 -3.28
C MET A 105 31.57 14.54 -2.14
N PRO A 106 30.55 15.14 -1.51
CA PRO A 106 29.74 14.43 -0.55
C PRO A 106 28.99 13.28 -1.25
N GLN A 107 29.18 12.06 -0.74
CA GLN A 107 28.40 10.90 -1.16
C GLN A 107 26.94 11.12 -0.79
N LEU A 108 26.05 10.82 -1.74
CA LEU A 108 24.62 10.91 -1.50
C LEU A 108 24.17 9.70 -0.70
N ASN A 109 23.34 9.96 0.30
CA ASN A 109 22.71 8.93 1.14
C ASN A 109 21.33 8.59 0.57
N GLY A 110 20.93 7.32 0.59
CA GLY A 110 19.59 6.86 0.19
C GLY A 110 18.45 7.63 0.86
N ILE A 111 18.62 8.04 2.12
CA ILE A 111 17.65 8.87 2.85
C ILE A 111 17.49 10.25 2.20
N TYR A 112 18.59 10.94 1.91
CA TYR A 112 18.56 12.26 1.27
C TYR A 112 17.91 12.20 -0.12
N VAL A 113 18.25 11.15 -0.88
CA VAL A 113 17.73 10.93 -2.22
C VAL A 113 16.24 10.64 -2.20
N ARG A 114 15.78 9.85 -1.23
CA ARG A 114 14.36 9.61 -0.97
C ARG A 114 13.61 10.89 -0.62
N GLU A 115 14.10 11.65 0.36
CA GLU A 115 13.47 12.91 0.78
C GLU A 115 13.35 13.89 -0.40
N TYR A 116 14.41 14.01 -1.21
CA TYR A 116 14.38 14.87 -2.38
C TYR A 116 13.39 14.40 -3.44
N PHE A 117 13.28 13.09 -3.68
CA PHE A 117 12.23 12.55 -4.54
C PHE A 117 10.83 12.83 -3.98
N GLU A 118 10.60 12.57 -2.69
CA GLU A 118 9.30 12.77 -2.05
C GLU A 118 8.86 14.23 -2.11
N GLU A 119 9.79 15.18 -1.95
CA GLU A 119 9.54 16.61 -2.19
C GLU A 119 9.03 16.86 -3.61
N LEU A 120 9.79 16.42 -4.62
CA LEU A 120 9.44 16.60 -6.05
C LEU A 120 8.09 15.96 -6.38
N TYR A 121 7.87 14.74 -5.88
CA TYR A 121 6.68 13.95 -6.16
C TYR A 121 5.43 14.56 -5.50
N LYS A 122 5.57 15.09 -4.28
CA LYS A 122 4.48 15.78 -3.57
C LYS A 122 4.10 17.09 -4.23
N GLU A 123 5.08 17.87 -4.71
CA GLU A 123 4.83 19.07 -5.50
C GLU A 123 4.09 18.74 -6.81
N PHE A 124 4.58 17.75 -7.54
CA PHE A 124 3.95 17.27 -8.77
C PHE A 124 2.49 16.85 -8.55
N LYS A 125 2.21 16.03 -7.53
CA LYS A 125 0.85 15.61 -7.18
C LYS A 125 -0.08 16.77 -6.91
N LYS A 126 0.37 17.77 -6.15
CA LYS A 126 -0.45 18.95 -5.87
C LYS A 126 -0.86 19.64 -7.16
N VAL A 127 0.08 19.83 -8.07
CA VAL A 127 -0.18 20.45 -9.38
C VAL A 127 -1.09 19.56 -10.23
N TYR A 128 -0.83 18.26 -10.27
CA TYR A 128 -1.61 17.28 -11.02
C TYR A 128 -3.07 17.23 -10.57
N TYR A 129 -3.33 17.06 -9.27
CA TYR A 129 -4.69 17.02 -8.73
C TYR A 129 -5.41 18.36 -8.85
N PHE A 130 -4.68 19.48 -8.74
CA PHE A 130 -5.23 20.80 -9.00
C PHE A 130 -5.66 20.96 -10.47
N GLN A 131 -4.84 20.53 -11.43
CA GLN A 131 -5.23 20.55 -12.83
C GLN A 131 -6.41 19.62 -13.12
N LEU A 132 -6.44 18.45 -12.48
CA LEU A 132 -7.55 17.51 -12.61
C LEU A 132 -8.87 18.08 -12.05
N SER A 133 -8.82 18.87 -10.97
CA SER A 133 -10.01 19.50 -10.38
C SER A 133 -10.47 20.74 -11.15
N VAL A 134 -9.56 21.51 -11.72
CA VAL A 134 -9.87 22.68 -12.56
C VAL A 134 -10.41 22.25 -13.93
N ASN A 135 -9.86 21.19 -14.52
CA ASN A 135 -10.28 20.67 -15.82
C ASN A 135 -11.47 19.68 -15.72
N ARG A 136 -12.07 19.52 -14.53
CA ARG A 136 -13.21 18.63 -14.29
C ARG A 136 -14.55 19.19 -14.80
N SER A 137 -14.53 20.29 -15.56
CA SER A 137 -15.74 20.90 -16.11
C SER A 137 -16.18 20.18 -17.39
N GLU A 138 -17.43 19.70 -17.37
CA GLU A 138 -18.27 19.29 -18.51
C GLU A 138 -18.10 17.91 -19.16
N ALA A 139 -17.76 16.86 -18.40
CA ALA A 139 -18.10 15.48 -18.82
C ALA A 139 -19.46 15.07 -18.22
N LEU A 140 -20.54 15.57 -18.84
CA LEU A 140 -21.89 15.03 -18.71
C LEU A 140 -21.90 13.54 -19.08
N HIS A 141 -22.55 12.73 -18.25
CA HIS A 141 -23.17 11.44 -18.59
C HIS A 141 -22.23 10.28 -18.99
N GLY A 142 -21.94 9.41 -18.02
CA GLY A 142 -21.97 7.95 -18.21
C GLY A 142 -20.89 7.30 -19.07
N ARG A 143 -19.91 8.03 -19.59
CA ARG A 143 -18.73 7.41 -20.21
C ARG A 143 -17.67 7.10 -19.15
N PRO A 144 -17.05 5.91 -19.19
CA PRO A 144 -15.87 5.66 -18.38
C PRO A 144 -14.83 6.73 -18.74
N MET A 145 -14.25 7.34 -17.71
CA MET A 145 -13.18 8.33 -17.82
C MET A 145 -12.01 7.71 -18.60
N ASN A 146 -12.03 7.82 -19.92
CA ASN A 146 -10.83 7.67 -20.70
C ASN A 146 -9.92 8.81 -20.28
N GLU A 147 -8.83 8.43 -19.62
CA GLU A 147 -7.70 9.23 -19.15
C GLU A 147 -7.80 10.70 -19.58
N LEU A 148 -8.15 11.60 -18.65
CA LEU A 148 -7.83 13.02 -18.81
C LEU A 148 -6.32 13.06 -19.03
N GLY A 149 -5.90 13.18 -20.30
CA GLY A 149 -4.51 13.11 -20.69
C GLY A 149 -3.75 14.23 -20.01
N TYR A 150 -2.95 13.87 -19.01
CA TYR A 150 -2.02 14.82 -18.43
C TYR A 150 -0.99 15.16 -19.49
N VAL A 151 -0.97 16.42 -19.91
CA VAL A 151 0.03 16.92 -20.84
C VAL A 151 1.27 17.22 -20.03
N ALA A 152 2.22 16.28 -20.05
CA ALA A 152 3.53 16.47 -19.44
C ALA A 152 4.22 17.68 -20.07
N LYS A 153 4.71 18.60 -19.24
CA LYS A 153 5.41 19.81 -19.70
C LYS A 153 6.87 19.53 -20.05
N ASP A 154 7.50 18.75 -19.18
CA ASP A 154 8.91 18.37 -19.27
C ASP A 154 9.08 16.84 -19.13
N ARG A 155 10.25 16.33 -19.52
CA ARG A 155 10.61 14.92 -19.35
C ARG A 155 10.53 14.45 -17.90
N CYS A 156 10.96 15.30 -16.95
CA CYS A 156 10.81 15.03 -15.52
C CYS A 156 9.34 14.86 -15.11
N ASP A 157 8.44 15.69 -15.65
CA ASP A 157 7.00 15.59 -15.37
C ASP A 157 6.39 14.33 -15.96
N ALA A 158 6.86 13.89 -17.14
CA ALA A 158 6.44 12.63 -17.74
C ALA A 158 6.83 11.43 -16.86
N ILE A 159 8.08 11.40 -16.37
CA ILE A 159 8.54 10.35 -15.46
C ILE A 159 7.71 10.36 -14.17
N LEU A 160 7.49 11.54 -13.57
CA LEU A 160 6.67 11.66 -12.35
C LEU A 160 5.21 11.21 -12.58
N TYR A 161 4.65 11.45 -13.76
CA TYR A 161 3.33 10.96 -14.13
C TYR A 161 3.29 9.43 -14.28
N GLU A 162 4.32 8.82 -14.87
CA GLU A 162 4.44 7.36 -14.94
C GLU A 162 4.56 6.74 -13.54
N LEU A 163 5.38 7.33 -12.67
CA LEU A 163 5.51 6.93 -11.27
C LEU A 163 4.16 7.03 -10.52
N LEU A 164 3.36 8.07 -10.83
CA LEU A 164 2.00 8.21 -10.29
C LEU A 164 1.06 7.08 -10.72
N LYS A 165 1.15 6.61 -11.96
CA LYS A 165 0.38 5.43 -12.41
C LYS A 165 0.79 4.14 -11.69
N LEU A 166 1.99 4.10 -11.12
CA LEU A 166 2.53 2.93 -10.45
C LEU A 166 2.25 2.92 -8.93
N GLU A 167 2.01 4.07 -8.29
CA GLU A 167 2.03 4.25 -6.83
C GLU A 167 1.20 3.28 -5.97
N TYR A 168 0.18 2.61 -6.54
CA TYR A 168 -0.65 1.65 -5.81
C TYR A 168 -0.65 0.25 -6.40
N LYS A 169 0.24 -0.03 -7.35
CA LYS A 169 0.31 -1.34 -8.01
C LYS A 169 0.82 -2.43 -7.08
N ASP A 170 1.64 -2.08 -6.10
CA ASP A 170 2.07 -2.98 -5.01
C ASP A 170 0.87 -3.41 -4.16
N VAL A 171 0.02 -2.48 -3.74
CA VAL A 171 -1.20 -2.75 -2.98
C VAL A 171 -2.21 -3.55 -3.81
N GLU A 172 -2.38 -3.20 -5.09
CA GLU A 172 -3.24 -3.93 -6.02
C GLU A 172 -2.75 -5.37 -6.20
N LEU A 173 -1.44 -5.56 -6.38
CA LEU A 173 -0.83 -6.88 -6.52
C LEU A 173 -0.98 -7.70 -5.23
N MET A 174 -0.70 -7.11 -4.07
CA MET A 174 -0.86 -7.77 -2.78
C MET A 174 -2.32 -8.14 -2.51
N SER A 175 -3.27 -7.31 -2.93
CA SER A 175 -4.71 -7.61 -2.87
C SER A 175 -5.09 -8.76 -3.79
N LYS A 176 -4.51 -8.84 -4.99
CA LYS A 176 -4.74 -9.96 -5.92
C LYS A 176 -4.15 -11.26 -5.38
N ILE A 177 -2.94 -11.21 -4.82
CA ILE A 177 -2.29 -12.37 -4.19
C ILE A 177 -3.09 -12.84 -2.96
N SER A 178 -3.60 -11.93 -2.14
CA SER A 178 -4.40 -12.31 -0.97
C SER A 178 -5.74 -12.92 -1.38
N GLN A 179 -6.38 -12.38 -2.43
CA GLN A 179 -7.57 -12.97 -3.04
C GLN A 179 -7.27 -14.38 -3.57
N GLU A 180 -6.20 -14.56 -4.34
CA GLU A 180 -5.80 -15.87 -4.88
C GLU A 180 -5.56 -16.89 -3.78
N LYS A 181 -4.82 -16.53 -2.72
CA LYS A 181 -4.59 -17.41 -1.55
C LYS A 181 -5.88 -17.79 -0.84
N LEU A 182 -6.83 -16.87 -0.77
CA LEU A 182 -8.13 -17.12 -0.14
C LEU A 182 -8.98 -18.05 -1.01
N GLU A 183 -9.01 -17.83 -2.32
CA GLU A 183 -9.65 -18.73 -3.28
C GLU A 183 -9.02 -20.13 -3.24
N GLU A 184 -7.68 -20.22 -3.17
CA GLU A 184 -6.95 -21.48 -3.02
C GLU A 184 -7.33 -22.21 -1.72
N LYS A 185 -7.45 -21.48 -0.60
CA LYS A 185 -7.95 -22.06 0.66
C LYS A 185 -9.36 -22.61 0.53
N TYR A 186 -10.26 -21.89 -0.16
CA TYR A 186 -11.61 -22.39 -0.40
C TYR A 186 -11.63 -23.59 -1.34
N ARG A 187 -10.82 -23.61 -2.39
CA ARG A 187 -10.66 -24.78 -3.26
C ARG A 187 -10.16 -25.98 -2.47
N ASN A 188 -9.12 -25.81 -1.65
CA ASN A 188 -8.60 -26.88 -0.79
C ASN A 188 -9.62 -27.37 0.24
N GLN A 189 -10.47 -26.49 0.79
CA GLN A 189 -11.55 -26.88 1.70
C GLN A 189 -12.65 -27.65 0.97
N LEU A 190 -13.04 -27.21 -0.22
CA LEU A 190 -14.00 -27.90 -1.06
C LEU A 190 -13.45 -29.26 -1.50
N ASP A 191 -12.21 -29.33 -1.94
CA ASP A 191 -11.54 -30.60 -2.29
C ASP A 191 -11.50 -31.54 -1.09
N LYS A 192 -11.23 -31.08 0.13
CA LYS A 192 -11.31 -31.91 1.34
C LYS A 192 -12.73 -32.40 1.66
N LEU A 193 -13.76 -31.62 1.34
CA LEU A 193 -15.15 -31.98 1.59
C LEU A 193 -15.72 -32.91 0.49
N TYR A 194 -15.26 -32.76 -0.75
CA TYR A 194 -15.79 -33.47 -1.91
C TYR A 194 -14.90 -34.63 -2.39
N ASN A 195 -13.60 -34.66 -2.07
CA ASN A 195 -12.70 -35.81 -2.33
C ASN A 195 -12.73 -36.88 -1.23
N VAL A 196 -13.82 -36.99 -0.46
CA VAL A 196 -14.04 -38.04 0.54
C VAL A 196 -14.28 -39.43 -0.11
N SER A 197 -14.09 -39.58 -1.42
CA SER A 197 -14.57 -40.76 -2.15
C SER A 197 -13.51 -41.74 -2.68
N ASN A 198 -12.20 -41.57 -2.46
CA ASN A 198 -11.26 -42.55 -3.04
C ASN A 198 -10.04 -43.03 -2.22
N GLU A 199 -9.68 -42.47 -1.06
CA GLU A 199 -8.52 -42.98 -0.32
C GLU A 199 -8.79 -43.01 1.19
N GLU A 200 -9.51 -44.05 1.62
CA GLU A 200 -9.18 -44.69 2.89
C GLU A 200 -7.77 -45.28 2.75
N GLU A 201 -6.98 -45.13 3.81
CA GLU A 201 -5.62 -45.67 4.00
C GLU A 201 -4.44 -44.80 3.54
N ASN A 202 -3.93 -44.02 4.52
CA ASN A 202 -2.51 -43.84 4.88
C ASN A 202 -2.00 -42.39 4.91
N VAL A 203 -1.74 -41.93 6.15
CA VAL A 203 -0.68 -40.98 6.56
C VAL A 203 -0.91 -39.52 6.10
N VAL A 204 -1.23 -38.55 6.95
CA VAL A 204 -0.40 -37.97 8.02
C VAL A 204 -1.31 -37.45 9.14
N LYS A 205 -1.15 -38.03 10.34
CA LYS A 205 -1.38 -37.29 11.59
C LYS A 205 -0.23 -36.31 11.71
N ASP A 206 -0.54 -35.02 11.62
CA ASP A 206 0.11 -33.90 12.32
C ASP A 206 -0.42 -32.63 11.66
N ASP A 207 -0.85 -31.66 12.47
CA ASP A 207 -1.50 -30.38 12.10
C ASP A 207 -3.01 -30.41 11.82
N ILE A 208 -3.78 -31.08 12.69
CA ILE A 208 -5.18 -30.68 12.89
C ILE A 208 -5.14 -29.30 13.59
N ASN A 209 -5.16 -28.24 12.79
CA ASN A 209 -5.23 -26.84 13.24
C ASN A 209 -6.27 -26.67 14.36
N ASP A 210 -5.81 -26.33 15.57
CA ASP A 210 -6.63 -26.00 16.75
C ASP A 210 -7.68 -24.90 16.45
N GLU A 211 -7.45 -24.06 15.43
CA GLU A 211 -8.36 -23.03 14.94
C GLU A 211 -9.67 -23.59 14.31
N ILE A 212 -9.63 -24.81 13.75
CA ILE A 212 -10.82 -25.52 13.23
C ILE A 212 -11.67 -26.07 14.38
N LEU A 213 -11.04 -26.46 15.49
CA LEU A 213 -11.75 -26.92 16.69
C LEU A 213 -12.40 -25.75 17.42
N GLU A 214 -11.67 -24.64 17.55
CA GLU A 214 -12.14 -23.42 18.22
C GLU A 214 -13.33 -22.77 17.49
N SER A 215 -13.30 -22.73 16.15
CA SER A 215 -14.41 -22.18 15.35
C SER A 215 -15.69 -23.04 15.40
N LYS A 216 -15.55 -24.37 15.48
CA LYS A 216 -16.70 -25.27 15.71
C LYS A 216 -17.27 -25.12 17.12
N GLU A 217 -16.40 -25.02 18.13
CA GLU A 217 -16.81 -24.84 19.52
C GLU A 217 -17.51 -23.48 19.74
N LEU A 218 -17.04 -22.41 19.09
CA LEU A 218 -17.67 -21.09 19.15
C LEU A 218 -19.08 -21.11 18.53
N LEU A 219 -19.24 -21.80 17.40
CA LEU A 219 -20.53 -21.94 16.72
C LEU A 219 -21.52 -22.75 17.56
N GLU A 220 -21.03 -23.79 18.25
CA GLU A 220 -21.85 -24.61 19.14
C GLU A 220 -22.27 -23.83 20.40
N LYS A 221 -21.37 -23.03 20.99
CA LYS A 221 -21.69 -22.10 22.08
C LYS A 221 -22.73 -21.07 21.66
N TYR A 222 -22.64 -20.51 20.46
CA TYR A 222 -23.64 -19.58 19.93
C TYR A 222 -25.01 -20.25 19.75
N LYS A 223 -25.03 -21.47 19.22
CA LYS A 223 -26.27 -22.26 19.04
C LYS A 223 -26.92 -22.60 20.37
N GLN A 224 -26.13 -23.00 21.37
CA GLN A 224 -26.59 -23.26 22.73
C GLN A 224 -27.12 -21.97 23.39
N GLY A 225 -26.41 -20.85 23.27
CA GLY A 225 -26.84 -19.55 23.78
C GLY A 225 -28.17 -19.10 23.19
N SER A 226 -28.36 -19.27 21.88
CA SER A 226 -29.64 -18.99 21.20
C SER A 226 -30.78 -19.86 21.72
N SER A 227 -30.54 -21.15 21.94
CA SER A 227 -31.52 -22.07 22.55
C SER A 227 -31.87 -21.70 23.99
N ILE A 228 -30.89 -21.28 24.81
CA ILE A 228 -31.11 -20.85 26.19
C ILE A 228 -32.00 -19.60 26.23
N ILE A 229 -31.69 -18.59 25.40
CA ILE A 229 -32.49 -17.37 25.30
C ILE A 229 -33.92 -17.70 24.88
N LYS A 230 -34.09 -18.57 23.88
CA LYS A 230 -35.42 -19.01 23.42
C LYS A 230 -36.20 -19.72 24.54
N ASN A 231 -35.54 -20.62 25.27
CA ASN A 231 -36.16 -21.33 26.39
C ASN A 231 -36.57 -20.37 27.52
N GLN A 232 -35.75 -19.36 27.82
CA GLN A 232 -36.06 -18.38 28.85
C GLN A 232 -37.27 -17.50 28.47
N LEU A 233 -37.36 -17.11 27.19
CA LEU A 233 -38.50 -16.35 26.67
C LEU A 233 -39.80 -17.17 26.74
N LEU A 234 -39.74 -18.45 26.39
CA LEU A 234 -40.87 -19.37 26.52
C LEU A 234 -41.29 -19.55 27.98
N GLN A 235 -40.32 -19.66 28.90
CA GLN A 235 -40.59 -19.76 30.34
C GLN A 235 -41.29 -18.52 30.88
N ASP A 236 -40.85 -17.33 30.47
CA ASP A 236 -41.49 -16.06 30.85
C ASP A 236 -42.92 -15.95 30.29
N GLU A 237 -43.18 -16.49 29.09
CA GLU A 237 -44.53 -16.53 28.51
C GLU A 237 -45.45 -17.49 29.29
N ILE A 238 -44.93 -18.66 29.69
CA ILE A 238 -45.66 -19.62 30.53
C ILE A 238 -46.06 -18.95 31.86
N VAL A 239 -45.12 -18.32 32.55
CA VAL A 239 -45.38 -17.64 33.83
C VAL A 239 -46.44 -16.53 33.68
N LYS A 240 -46.43 -15.79 32.56
CA LYS A 240 -47.47 -14.79 32.27
C LYS A 240 -48.85 -15.43 32.07
N LYS A 241 -48.92 -16.54 31.34
CA LYS A 241 -50.18 -17.25 31.11
C LYS A 241 -50.73 -17.89 32.39
N ASP A 242 -49.87 -18.46 33.23
CA ASP A 242 -50.28 -19.02 34.53
C ASP A 242 -50.84 -17.96 35.47
N LYS A 243 -50.20 -16.78 35.55
CA LYS A 243 -50.76 -15.65 36.31
C LYS A 243 -52.15 -15.23 35.80
N LYS A 244 -52.33 -15.19 34.49
CA LYS A 244 -53.63 -14.86 33.87
C LYS A 244 -54.68 -15.94 34.15
N LEU A 245 -54.30 -17.22 34.09
CA LEU A 245 -55.19 -18.32 34.45
C LEU A 245 -55.59 -18.26 35.93
N GLN A 246 -54.66 -17.94 36.82
CA GLN A 246 -54.96 -17.79 38.24
C GLN A 246 -55.94 -16.64 38.48
N GLN A 247 -55.73 -15.48 37.84
CA GLN A 247 -56.68 -14.35 37.93
C GLN A 247 -58.08 -14.73 37.47
N LEU A 248 -58.19 -15.43 36.33
CA LEU A 248 -59.48 -15.90 35.81
C LEU A 248 -60.12 -16.97 36.72
N LYS A 249 -59.31 -17.77 37.41
CA LYS A 249 -59.80 -18.76 38.38
C LYS A 249 -60.36 -18.08 39.62
N ASP A 250 -59.64 -17.10 40.16
CA ASP A 250 -60.07 -16.33 41.34
C ASP A 250 -61.33 -15.51 41.03
N GLU A 251 -61.42 -14.92 39.83
CA GLU A 251 -62.62 -14.21 39.38
C GLU A 251 -63.82 -15.14 39.20
N ASN A 252 -63.64 -16.30 38.56
CA ASN A 252 -64.70 -17.31 38.46
C ASN A 252 -65.15 -17.79 39.83
N GLN A 253 -64.22 -18.01 40.76
CA GLN A 253 -64.57 -18.42 42.12
C GLN A 253 -65.37 -17.34 42.83
N ARG A 254 -64.97 -16.07 42.73
CA ARG A 254 -65.72 -14.93 43.27
C ARG A 254 -67.11 -14.79 42.65
N LEU A 255 -67.24 -15.03 41.35
CA LEU A 255 -68.54 -15.03 40.66
C LEU A 255 -69.44 -16.19 41.13
N LEU A 256 -68.87 -17.38 41.38
CA LEU A 256 -69.60 -18.50 41.95
C LEU A 256 -70.07 -18.21 43.38
N GLU A 257 -69.21 -17.62 44.22
CA GLU A 257 -69.56 -17.19 45.57
C GLU A 257 -70.69 -16.14 45.55
N LEU A 258 -70.60 -15.14 44.67
CA LEU A 258 -71.65 -14.14 44.47
C LEU A 258 -72.95 -14.78 44.00
N ASN A 259 -72.90 -15.73 43.07
CA ASN A 259 -74.08 -16.46 42.61
C ASN A 259 -74.71 -17.27 43.76
N HIS A 260 -73.91 -17.90 44.62
CA HIS A 260 -74.42 -18.60 45.80
C HIS A 260 -75.08 -17.64 46.80
N GLU A 261 -74.51 -16.46 47.03
CA GLU A 261 -75.07 -15.42 47.92
C GLU A 261 -76.40 -14.88 47.37
N LEU A 262 -76.48 -14.60 46.06
CA LEU A 262 -77.71 -14.15 45.40
C LEU A 262 -78.81 -15.22 45.44
N LEU A 263 -78.47 -16.49 45.18
CA LEU A 263 -79.40 -17.61 45.27
C LEU A 263 -79.87 -17.85 46.71
N ALA A 264 -78.99 -17.69 47.71
CA ALA A 264 -79.36 -17.79 49.12
C ALA A 264 -80.31 -16.64 49.54
N GLY A 265 -80.10 -15.42 49.06
CA GLY A 265 -80.99 -14.28 49.26
C GLY A 265 -82.37 -14.45 48.60
N MET A 266 -82.43 -15.06 47.41
CA MET A 266 -83.68 -15.41 46.72
C MET A 266 -84.43 -16.56 47.41
N ASN A 267 -83.73 -17.58 47.91
CA ASN A 267 -84.37 -18.69 48.62
C ASN A 267 -84.78 -18.35 50.06
N GLY A 268 -84.11 -17.38 50.71
CA GLY A 268 -84.47 -16.88 52.04
C GLY A 268 -85.67 -15.93 52.05
N THR A 269 -86.03 -15.34 50.90
CA THR A 269 -87.20 -14.46 50.75
C THR A 269 -88.47 -15.21 50.30
N GLY A 270 -88.35 -16.49 49.93
CA GLY A 270 -89.47 -17.37 49.54
C GLY A 270 -90.13 -18.17 50.68
N GLN A 271 -89.71 -17.99 51.94
CA GLN A 271 -90.35 -18.66 53.10
C GLN A 271 -91.16 -17.73 54.01
N ASN A 272 -91.37 -16.46 53.64
CA ASN A 272 -92.32 -15.56 54.30
C ASN A 272 -93.40 -15.08 53.32
N SER A 273 -94.18 -16.01 52.79
CA SER A 273 -95.49 -15.74 52.18
C SER A 273 -96.47 -16.85 52.53
#